data_AF-A0A7K0P366-F1
#
_entry.id   AF-A0A7K0P366-F1
#
_cell.length_a   1.000
_cell.length_b   1.000
_cell.length_c   1.000
_cell.angle_alpha   90.00
_cell.angle_beta   90.00
_cell.angle_gamma   90.00
#
_symmetry.space_group_name_H-M   'P 1'
#
loop_
_entity.id
_entity.type
_entity.pdbx_description
1 polymer ?
#
loop_
_entity_poly.entity_id
_entity_poly.type
_entity_poly.pdbx_seq_one_letter_code
_entity_poly.pdbx_strand_id
1 'polypeptide(L)'
;MILAVLGLLVFGPERLPKAAADAARMLKQVRGMAANARQDLADSAGIDMSETVNAVRSLGDLHPRKLATGLFADDDQTPRSGPATPGSPALQPLRPAFDPDAT
;
A
#
# COMPACT_ATOMS: atom_id res chain seq x y z
N MET A 1 13.05 24.30 -3.51
CA MET A 1 14.29 24.99 -3.05
C MET A 1 14.40 25.10 -1.53
N ILE A 2 13.32 25.38 -0.79
CA ILE A 2 13.34 25.47 0.69
C ILE A 2 14.01 24.25 1.36
N LEU A 3 13.70 23.03 0.89
CA LEU A 3 14.30 21.79 1.44
C LEU A 3 15.82 21.70 1.25
N ALA A 4 16.36 22.22 0.15
CA ALA A 4 17.80 22.20 -0.10
C ALA A 4 18.53 23.15 0.87
N VAL A 5 17.97 24.34 1.09
CA VAL A 5 18.51 25.32 2.05
C VAL A 5 18.44 24.77 3.48
N LEU A 6 17.32 24.16 3.87
CA LEU A 6 17.17 23.51 5.17
C LEU A 6 18.15 22.34 5.34
N GLY A 7 18.33 21.53 4.30
CA GLY A 7 19.31 20.44 4.31
C GLY A 7 20.74 20.95 4.54
N LEU A 8 21.13 22.03 3.87
CA LEU A 8 22.43 22.68 4.09
C LEU A 8 22.57 23.23 5.50
N LEU A 9 21.52 23.82 6.07
CA LEU A 9 21.57 24.41 7.42
C LEU A 9 21.67 23.34 8.52
N VAL A 10 20.92 22.23 8.40
CA VAL A 10 20.86 21.16 9.41
C VAL A 10 22.09 20.26 9.37
N PHE A 11 22.50 19.82 8.18
CA PHE A 11 23.61 18.87 8.02
C PHE A 11 24.96 19.55 7.79
N GLY A 12 24.96 20.81 7.33
CA GLY A 12 26.14 21.54 6.90
C GLY A 12 26.53 21.23 5.44
N PRO A 13 27.07 22.22 4.70
CA PRO A 13 27.42 22.07 3.28
C PRO A 13 28.49 21.00 3.02
N GLU A 14 29.38 20.76 3.98
CA GLU A 14 30.48 19.80 3.86
C GLU A 14 30.04 18.34 4.04
N ARG A 15 28.95 18.08 4.79
CA ARG A 15 28.54 16.71 5.16
C ARG A 15 27.46 16.15 4.25
N LEU A 16 26.65 17.04 3.67
CA LEU A 16 25.59 16.70 2.71
C LEU A 16 26.08 15.90 1.49
N PRO A 17 27.13 16.30 0.76
CA PRO A 17 27.59 15.56 -0.43
C PRO A 17 28.07 14.16 -0.07
N LYS A 18 28.72 14.00 1.09
CA LYS A 18 29.16 12.69 1.59
C LYS A 18 27.97 11.80 1.96
N ALA A 19 27.01 12.33 2.72
CA ALA A 19 25.79 11.59 3.10
C ALA A 19 24.94 11.19 1.87
N ALA A 20 24.81 12.09 0.89
CA ALA A 20 24.12 11.79 -0.37
C ALA A 20 24.83 10.71 -1.17
N ALA A 21 26.17 10.72 -1.22
CA ALA A 21 26.95 9.69 -1.89
C ALA A 21 26.78 8.31 -1.22
N ASP A 22 26.78 8.26 0.11
CA ASP A 22 26.58 7.02 0.86
C ASP A 22 25.16 6.47 0.66
N ALA A 23 24.14 7.33 0.74
CA ALA A 23 22.76 6.96 0.44
C ALA A 23 22.59 6.48 -1.01
N ALA A 24 23.24 7.13 -1.97
CA ALA A 24 23.20 6.73 -3.37
C ALA A 24 23.83 5.35 -3.59
N ARG A 25 24.94 5.05 -2.90
CA ARG A 25 25.58 3.72 -2.94
C ARG A 25 24.65 2.65 -2.38
N MET A 26 24.02 2.91 -1.24
CA MET A 26 23.05 2.00 -0.63
C MET A 26 21.85 1.78 -1.56
N LEU A 27 21.29 2.84 -2.12
CA LEU A 27 20.16 2.75 -3.04
C LEU A 27 20.53 1.99 -4.32
N LYS A 28 21.75 2.14 -4.83
CA LYS A 28 22.25 1.38 -5.98
C LYS A 28 22.30 -0.12 -5.69
N GLN A 29 22.76 -0.50 -4.49
CA GLN A 29 22.78 -1.91 -4.05
C GLN A 29 21.36 -2.46 -3.93
N VAL A 30 20.46 -1.74 -3.26
CA VAL A 30 19.05 -2.13 -3.12
C VAL A 30 18.37 -2.24 -4.49
N ARG A 31 18.62 -1.30 -5.41
CA ARG A 31 18.08 -1.37 -6.77
C ARG A 31 18.60 -2.57 -7.54
N GLY A 32 19.87 -2.95 -7.37
CA GLY A 32 20.43 -4.17 -7.96
C GLY A 32 19.75 -5.42 -7.41
N MET A 33 19.60 -5.53 -6.10
CA MET A 33 18.91 -6.65 -5.45
C MET A 33 17.44 -6.75 -5.88
N ALA A 34 16.73 -5.63 -5.90
CA ALA A 34 15.34 -5.57 -6.33
C ALA A 34 15.16 -5.90 -7.83
N ALA A 35 16.12 -5.52 -8.67
CA ALA A 35 16.10 -5.89 -10.09
C ALA A 35 16.30 -7.39 -10.27
N ASN A 36 17.25 -8.00 -9.56
CA ASN A 36 17.49 -9.45 -9.60
C ASN A 36 16.29 -10.24 -9.07
N ALA A 37 15.73 -9.84 -7.92
CA ALA A 37 14.52 -10.49 -7.39
C ALA A 37 13.31 -10.33 -8.32
N ARG A 38 13.16 -9.19 -9.00
CA ARG A 38 12.13 -9.01 -10.03
C ARG A 38 12.37 -9.89 -11.25
N GLN A 39 13.63 -10.08 -11.68
CA GLN A 39 14.00 -10.96 -12.77
C GLN A 39 13.63 -12.42 -12.41
N ASP A 40 14.01 -12.88 -11.21
CA ASP A 40 13.72 -14.22 -10.73
C ASP A 40 12.21 -14.46 -10.60
N LEU A 41 11.44 -13.48 -10.10
CA LEU A 41 9.98 -13.56 -10.05
C LEU A 41 9.34 -13.48 -11.45
N ALA A 42 9.89 -12.70 -12.38
CA ALA A 42 9.38 -12.63 -13.74
C ALA A 42 9.59 -13.95 -14.50
N ASP A 43 10.76 -14.58 -14.33
CA ASP A 43 11.08 -15.88 -14.92
C ASP A 43 10.27 -17.02 -14.28
N SER A 44 9.94 -16.94 -12.98
CA SER A 44 9.22 -17.99 -12.26
C SER A 44 7.69 -17.83 -12.22
N ALA A 45 7.15 -16.62 -12.30
CA ALA A 45 5.72 -16.38 -12.12
C ALA A 45 4.89 -16.47 -13.41
N GLY A 46 5.49 -16.42 -14.61
CA GLY A 46 4.77 -16.58 -15.89
C GLY A 46 3.62 -15.60 -16.13
N ILE A 47 3.46 -14.57 -15.29
CA ILE A 47 2.39 -13.56 -15.31
C ILE A 47 3.06 -12.20 -15.49
N ASP A 48 2.52 -11.39 -16.40
CA ASP A 48 3.03 -10.08 -16.80
C ASP A 48 3.12 -9.08 -15.62
N MET A 49 4.29 -9.05 -14.96
CA MET A 49 4.63 -8.10 -13.90
C MET A 49 4.46 -6.63 -14.32
N SER A 50 4.46 -6.36 -15.62
CA SER A 50 4.15 -5.06 -16.21
C SER A 50 2.78 -4.53 -15.76
N GLU A 51 1.78 -5.41 -15.63
CA GLU A 51 0.42 -5.02 -15.24
C GLU A 51 0.35 -4.66 -13.75
N THR A 52 0.99 -5.47 -12.88
CA THR A 52 1.07 -5.20 -11.44
C THR A 52 1.86 -3.92 -11.15
N VAL A 53 2.99 -3.69 -11.82
CA VAL A 53 3.79 -2.47 -11.65
C VAL A 53 3.03 -1.24 -12.14
N ASN A 54 2.30 -1.34 -13.26
CA ASN A 54 1.43 -0.26 -13.74
C ASN A 54 0.27 0.03 -12.78
N ALA A 55 -0.35 -1.00 -12.20
CA ALA A 55 -1.40 -0.84 -11.20
C ALA A 55 -0.88 -0.14 -9.94
N VAL A 56 0.28 -0.53 -9.42
CA VAL A 56 0.91 0.12 -8.25
C VAL A 56 1.34 1.55 -8.58
N ARG A 57 1.86 1.80 -9.79
CA ARG A 57 2.19 3.16 -10.23
C ARG A 57 0.95 4.03 -10.37
N SER A 58 -0.14 3.50 -10.90
CA SER A 58 -1.45 4.16 -10.95
C SER A 58 -1.97 4.52 -9.54
N LEU A 59 -1.71 3.66 -8.55
CA LEU A 59 -2.01 3.92 -7.14
C LEU A 59 -1.08 4.96 -6.48
N GLY A 60 0.16 5.09 -6.95
CA GLY A 60 1.10 6.11 -6.48
C GLY A 60 0.87 7.49 -7.10
N ASP A 61 0.39 7.55 -8.34
CA ASP A 61 -0.07 8.79 -9.00
C ASP A 61 -1.41 9.28 -8.45
N LEU A 62 -2.17 8.41 -7.76
CA LEU A 62 -3.24 8.83 -6.87
C LEU A 62 -2.61 9.55 -5.67
N HIS A 63 -2.48 10.88 -5.81
CA HIS A 63 -1.93 11.78 -4.79
C HIS A 63 -2.30 11.34 -3.36
N PRO A 64 -1.35 11.31 -2.41
CA PRO A 64 -1.60 10.83 -1.05
C PRO A 64 -2.70 11.62 -0.35
N ARG A 65 -2.89 12.88 -0.75
CA ARG A 65 -4.01 13.71 -0.30
C ARG A 65 -5.37 13.17 -0.75
N LYS A 66 -5.49 12.63 -1.97
CA LYS A 66 -6.73 12.01 -2.46
C LYS A 66 -7.01 10.66 -1.80
N LEU A 67 -5.97 9.86 -1.57
CA LEU A 67 -6.11 8.59 -0.84
C LEU A 67 -6.49 8.84 0.63
N ALA A 68 -5.83 9.79 1.30
CA ALA A 68 -6.22 10.23 2.64
C ALA A 68 -7.66 10.75 2.65
N THR A 69 -8.02 11.66 1.75
CA THR A 69 -9.40 12.15 1.64
C THR A 69 -10.39 11.03 1.36
N GLY A 70 -10.05 10.01 0.57
CA GLY A 70 -10.90 8.86 0.32
C GLY A 70 -11.12 7.99 1.57
N LEU A 71 -10.05 7.68 2.31
CA LEU A 71 -10.13 6.92 3.56
C LEU A 71 -10.89 7.69 4.65
N PHE A 72 -10.59 8.98 4.83
CA PHE A 72 -11.28 9.83 5.81
C PHE A 72 -12.74 10.13 5.39
N ALA A 73 -13.05 10.27 4.10
CA ALA A 73 -14.43 10.45 3.62
C ALA A 73 -15.26 9.15 3.67
N ASP A 74 -14.63 7.98 3.74
CA ASP A 74 -15.30 6.71 4.03
C ASP A 74 -15.65 6.62 5.53
N ASP A 75 -14.75 7.08 6.41
CA ASP A 75 -15.01 7.21 7.85
C ASP A 75 -16.03 8.33 8.21
N ASP A 76 -16.01 9.46 7.48
CA ASP A 76 -16.96 10.59 7.67
C ASP A 76 -18.35 10.33 7.06
N GLN A 77 -18.49 9.34 6.17
CA GLN A 77 -19.79 8.86 5.68
C GLN A 77 -20.43 7.89 6.68
N THR A 78 -20.79 8.42 7.85
CA THR A 78 -21.93 7.89 8.60
C THR A 78 -23.02 8.94 8.77
N PRO A 79 -23.93 9.09 7.78
CA PRO A 79 -25.29 9.50 8.05
C PRO A 79 -26.23 8.31 7.81
N ARG A 80 -26.62 7.69 8.93
CA ARG A 80 -27.88 6.99 9.21
C ARG A 80 -28.58 6.26 8.05
N SER A 81 -28.68 4.95 8.25
CA SER A 81 -29.92 4.17 8.16
C SER A 81 -30.65 4.13 6.82
N GLY A 82 -30.67 2.93 6.22
CA GLY A 82 -31.77 2.46 5.38
C GLY A 82 -31.87 0.92 5.40
N PRO A 83 -33.07 0.35 5.29
CA PRO A 83 -34.22 0.51 6.15
C PRO A 83 -34.23 -0.60 7.24
N ALA A 84 -34.39 -0.20 8.50
CA ALA A 84 -34.84 -1.15 9.51
C ALA A 84 -36.35 -1.34 9.35
N THR A 85 -36.75 -2.44 8.71
CA THR A 85 -38.11 -2.97 8.87
C THR A 85 -38.28 -3.33 10.35
N PRO A 86 -39.22 -2.72 11.10
CA PRO A 86 -39.49 -3.12 12.47
C PRO A 86 -40.35 -4.38 12.43
N GLY A 87 -39.70 -5.54 12.40
CA GLY A 87 -40.30 -6.85 12.57
C GLY A 87 -39.63 -7.56 13.74
N SER A 88 -40.39 -7.73 14.81
CA SER A 88 -40.05 -8.36 16.09
C SER A 88 -39.32 -9.72 16.00
N PRO A 89 -38.66 -10.15 17.09
CA PRO A 89 -37.69 -11.23 17.09
C PRO A 89 -38.37 -12.61 17.15
N ALA A 90 -38.03 -13.51 16.22
CA ALA A 90 -38.44 -14.91 16.32
C ALA A 90 -37.45 -15.85 15.62
N LEU A 91 -36.67 -16.54 16.47
CA LEU A 91 -36.36 -17.97 16.41
C LEU A 91 -35.90 -18.55 15.07
N GLN A 92 -34.59 -18.74 14.88
CA GLN A 92 -34.07 -20.00 14.32
C GLN A 92 -32.71 -20.35 14.96
N PRO A 93 -32.62 -21.44 15.76
CA PRO A 93 -31.33 -21.96 16.17
C PRO A 93 -30.66 -22.57 14.93
N LEU A 94 -29.58 -21.96 14.46
CA LEU A 94 -28.77 -22.47 13.36
C LEU A 94 -28.14 -23.80 13.83
N ARG A 95 -28.75 -24.93 13.46
CA ARG A 95 -28.15 -26.25 13.65
C ARG A 95 -26.89 -26.31 12.78
N PRO A 96 -25.71 -26.60 13.32
CA PRO A 96 -24.55 -26.90 12.50
C PRO A 96 -24.83 -28.23 11.77
N ALA A 97 -24.90 -28.20 10.44
CA ALA A 97 -24.88 -29.41 9.64
C ALA A 97 -23.45 -29.95 9.68
N PHE A 98 -23.17 -30.82 10.64
CA PHE A 98 -21.95 -31.63 10.66
C PHE A 98 -22.11 -32.68 9.57
N ASP A 99 -21.24 -32.65 8.55
CA ASP A 99 -21.20 -33.62 7.45
C ASP A 99 -20.09 -34.64 7.73
N PRO A 100 -20.44 -35.88 8.16
CA PRO A 100 -19.46 -36.90 8.50
C PRO A 100 -18.94 -37.72 7.30
N ASP A 101 -19.33 -37.44 6.05
CA ASP A 101 -18.87 -38.19 4.87
C ASP A 101 -17.57 -37.64 4.25
N ALA A 102 -16.87 -36.74 4.94
CA ALA A 102 -15.55 -36.23 4.54
C ALA A 102 -14.38 -37.11 5.05
N THR A 103 -14.43 -38.43 4.84
CA THR A 103 -13.31 -39.37 5.06
C THR A 103 -13.29 -40.48 4.02
#